data_AF-A0A831UG31-F1
#
_entry.id   AF-A0A831UG31-F1
#
_cell.length_a   1.000
_cell.length_b   1.000
_cell.length_c   1.000
_cell.angle_alpha   90.00
_cell.angle_beta   90.00
_cell.angle_gamma   90.00
#
_symmetry.space_group_name_H-M   'P 1'
#
loop_
_entity.id
_entity.type
_entity.pdbx_description
1 polymer ?
#
loop_
_entity_poly.entity_id
_entity_poly.type
_entity_poly.pdbx_seq_one_letter_code
_entity_poly.pdbx_strand_id
1 'polypeptide(L)'
;MRLRGFTLIEMLAVLVIIVTLAAIVVPRFINAGTRSREAALRQTLAEVRNAITIFRNDTGYYPQTLQDITRPPNNPPTQGYDRWGQLRPIDPADYHGPYLDQLPVCPISKQPFQYYRDPATGAWNVRSPAPGRAQDGSLYRNW
;
A
#
# COMPACT_ATOMS: atom_id res chain seq x y z
N MET A 1 61.43 24.45 15.84
CA MET A 1 60.30 23.55 16.13
C MET A 1 60.33 22.40 15.14
N ARG A 2 60.58 21.16 15.58
CA ARG A 2 60.48 19.98 14.70
C ARG A 2 59.02 19.62 14.56
N LEU A 3 58.44 19.82 13.37
CA LEU A 3 57.16 19.25 12.99
C LEU A 3 57.32 17.73 12.95
N ARG A 4 56.69 17.02 13.89
CA ARG A 4 56.55 15.56 13.84
C ARG A 4 55.61 15.24 12.67
N GLY A 5 56.14 14.59 11.64
CA GLY A 5 55.36 14.11 10.50
C GLY A 5 54.54 12.88 10.87
N PHE A 6 53.38 12.73 10.22
CA PHE A 6 52.52 11.56 10.34
C PHE A 6 53.25 10.29 9.92
N THR A 7 53.01 9.20 10.64
CA THR A 7 53.58 7.89 10.33
C THR A 7 52.67 7.10 9.37
N LEU A 8 53.27 6.19 8.58
CA LEU A 8 52.49 5.27 7.74
C LEU A 8 51.52 4.40 8.56
N ILE A 9 51.90 4.04 9.79
CA ILE A 9 51.09 3.21 10.67
C ILE A 9 49.83 3.95 11.16
N GLU A 10 49.91 5.27 11.36
CA GLU A 10 48.74 6.11 11.70
C GLU A 10 47.72 6.14 10.55
N MET A 11 48.19 6.31 9.32
CA MET A 11 47.29 6.30 8.15
C MET A 11 46.67 4.92 7.92
N LEU A 12 47.41 3.84 8.19
CA LEU A 12 46.88 2.47 8.17
C LEU A 12 45.78 2.26 9.20
N ALA A 13 46.00 2.69 10.45
CA ALA A 13 45.01 2.56 11.52
C ALA A 13 43.71 3.34 11.21
N VAL A 14 43.83 4.55 10.65
CA VAL A 14 42.67 5.37 10.24
C VAL A 14 41.89 4.70 9.12
N LEU A 15 42.56 4.17 8.09
CA LEU A 15 41.90 3.48 7.00
C LEU A 15 41.14 2.24 7.49
N VAL A 16 41.74 1.47 8.40
CA VAL A 16 41.08 0.32 9.02
C VAL A 16 39.80 0.74 9.73
N ILE A 17 39.85 1.80 10.56
CA ILE A 17 38.65 2.31 11.26
C ILE A 17 37.57 2.76 10.27
N ILE A 18 37.93 3.51 9.22
CA ILE A 18 36.96 3.97 8.20
C ILE A 18 36.29 2.80 7.49
N VAL A 19 37.06 1.78 7.06
CA VAL A 19 36.52 0.59 6.40
C VAL A 19 35.60 -0.21 7.33
N THR A 20 35.99 -0.39 8.59
CA THR A 20 35.16 -1.08 9.59
C THR A 20 33.84 -0.34 9.85
N LEU A 21 33.90 0.98 10.01
CA LEU A 21 32.70 1.80 10.22
C LEU A 21 31.78 1.77 8.99
N ALA A 22 32.33 1.93 7.79
CA ALA A 22 31.57 1.85 6.54
C ALA A 22 30.86 0.50 6.37
N ALA A 23 31.52 -0.61 6.72
CA ALA A 23 30.94 -1.96 6.66
C ALA A 23 29.71 -2.13 7.58
N ILE A 24 29.69 -1.47 8.74
CA ILE A 24 28.57 -1.58 9.71
C ILE A 24 27.38 -0.68 9.30
N VAL A 25 27.66 0.50 8.75
CA VAL A 25 26.64 1.55 8.54
C VAL A 25 25.81 1.31 7.28
N VAL A 26 26.43 0.88 6.18
CA VAL A 26 25.76 0.72 4.86
C VAL A 26 24.54 -0.24 4.87
N PRO A 27 24.59 -1.46 5.45
CA PRO A 27 23.47 -2.40 5.33
C PRO A 27 22.20 -1.96 6.09
N ARG A 28 22.32 -1.05 7.07
CA ARG A 28 21.16 -0.62 7.88
C ARG A 28 20.19 0.30 7.12
N PHE A 29 20.68 1.11 6.19
CA PHE A 29 19.85 2.09 5.46
C PHE A 29 18.92 1.45 4.42
N ILE A 30 19.33 0.35 3.78
CA ILE A 30 18.58 -0.27 2.69
C ILE A 30 17.24 -0.88 3.18
N ASN A 31 17.21 -1.41 4.40
CA ASN A 31 16.02 -2.09 4.93
C ASN A 31 14.92 -1.13 5.42
N ALA A 32 15.27 0.09 5.83
CA ALA A 32 14.33 1.07 6.36
C ALA A 32 13.36 1.60 5.28
N GLY A 33 13.87 1.89 4.08
CA GLY A 33 13.05 2.38 2.96
C GLY A 33 12.08 1.34 2.37
N THR A 34 12.36 0.05 2.54
CA THR A 34 11.43 -1.00 2.13
C THR A 34 10.33 -1.20 3.17
N ARG A 35 10.65 -1.19 4.47
CA ARG A 35 9.65 -1.26 5.55
C ARG A 35 8.64 -0.11 5.48
N SER A 36 9.10 1.11 5.21
CA SER A 36 8.20 2.27 5.11
C SER A 36 7.22 2.13 3.94
N ARG A 37 7.67 1.62 2.79
CA ARG A 37 6.80 1.35 1.63
C ARG A 37 5.81 0.22 1.88
N GLU A 38 6.21 -0.84 2.57
CA GLU A 38 5.30 -1.92 2.97
C GLU A 38 4.25 -1.46 3.99
N ALA A 39 4.64 -0.63 4.97
CA ALA A 39 3.72 -0.04 5.92
C ALA A 39 2.71 0.88 5.22
N ALA A 40 3.18 1.74 4.31
CA ALA A 40 2.31 2.58 3.48
C ALA A 40 1.33 1.73 2.64
N LEU A 41 1.80 0.63 2.03
CA LEU A 41 0.95 -0.27 1.26
C LEU A 41 -0.19 -0.84 2.10
N ARG A 42 0.12 -1.34 3.30
CA ARG A 42 -0.89 -1.90 4.20
C ARG A 42 -1.92 -0.85 4.62
N GLN A 43 -1.46 0.36 4.94
CA GLN A 43 -2.35 1.47 5.30
C GLN A 43 -3.28 1.85 4.16
N THR A 44 -2.74 2.03 2.96
CA THR A 44 -3.52 2.37 1.78
C THR A 44 -4.52 1.28 1.41
N LEU A 45 -4.15 0.00 1.53
CA LEU A 45 -5.10 -1.11 1.33
C LEU A 45 -6.22 -1.09 2.37
N ALA A 46 -5.90 -0.84 3.64
CA ALA A 46 -6.90 -0.74 4.70
C ALA A 46 -7.87 0.43 4.46
N GLU A 47 -7.36 1.58 4.01
CA GLU A 47 -8.17 2.74 3.64
C GLU A 47 -9.17 2.42 2.53
N VAL A 48 -8.73 1.78 1.43
CA VAL A 48 -9.62 1.38 0.33
C VAL A 48 -10.64 0.32 0.79
N ARG A 49 -10.23 -0.64 1.63
CA ARG A 49 -11.14 -1.65 2.21
C ARG A 49 -12.21 -1.02 3.11
N ASN A 50 -11.83 -0.02 3.89
CA ASN A 50 -12.75 0.72 4.73
C ASN A 50 -13.78 1.47 3.87
N ALA A 51 -13.34 2.15 2.81
CA ALA A 51 -14.23 2.82 1.88
C ALA A 51 -15.23 1.86 1.20
N ILE A 52 -14.80 0.67 0.78
CA ILE A 52 -15.69 -0.39 0.26
C ILE A 52 -16.71 -0.82 1.33
N THR A 53 -16.28 -0.92 2.58
CA THR A 53 -17.14 -1.32 3.70
C THR A 53 -18.21 -0.26 3.98
N ILE A 54 -17.82 1.02 4.01
CA ILE A 54 -18.76 2.15 4.21
C ILE A 54 -19.75 2.21 3.04
N PHE A 55 -19.27 2.12 1.79
CA PHE A 55 -20.13 2.05 0.60
C PHE A 55 -21.21 0.97 0.74
N ARG A 56 -20.82 -0.21 1.23
CA ARG A 56 -21.74 -1.33 1.43
C ARG A 56 -22.69 -1.12 2.60
N ASN A 57 -22.25 -0.46 3.66
CA ASN A 57 -23.12 -0.16 4.79
C ASN A 57 -24.21 0.83 4.40
N ASP A 58 -23.88 1.79 3.54
CA ASP A 58 -24.80 2.80 3.02
C ASP A 58 -25.77 2.19 2.01
N THR A 59 -25.26 1.52 0.98
CA THR A 59 -26.07 1.07 -0.16
C THR A 59 -26.58 -0.37 -0.04
N GLY A 60 -26.06 -1.16 0.91
CA GLY A 60 -26.29 -2.60 1.00
C GLY A 60 -25.50 -3.45 -0.02
N TYR A 61 -24.82 -2.83 -0.99
CA TYR A 61 -24.15 -3.49 -2.11
C TYR A 61 -22.65 -3.20 -2.13
N TYR A 62 -21.86 -4.05 -2.79
CA TYR A 62 -20.47 -3.74 -3.10
C TYR A 62 -20.38 -2.84 -4.35
N PRO A 63 -19.38 -1.96 -4.44
CA PRO A 63 -19.18 -1.15 -5.63
C PRO A 63 -18.87 -2.05 -6.84
N GLN A 64 -19.30 -1.66 -8.05
CA GLN A 64 -18.98 -2.42 -9.25
C GLN A 64 -17.51 -2.27 -9.62
N THR A 65 -17.01 -1.05 -9.43
CA THR A 65 -15.64 -0.67 -9.70
C THR A 65 -15.13 0.19 -8.54
N LEU A 66 -13.82 0.24 -8.33
CA LEU A 66 -13.27 1.12 -7.29
C LEU A 66 -13.61 2.59 -7.53
N GLN A 67 -13.87 3.00 -8.76
CA GLN A 67 -14.28 4.37 -9.09
C GLN A 67 -15.61 4.76 -8.44
N ASP A 68 -16.48 3.81 -8.11
CA ASP A 68 -17.78 4.11 -7.51
C ASP A 68 -17.67 4.64 -6.07
N ILE A 69 -16.56 4.34 -5.37
CA ILE A 69 -16.32 4.84 -4.02
C ILE A 69 -15.79 6.28 -4.00
N THR A 70 -15.40 6.84 -5.14
CA THR A 70 -14.93 8.23 -5.28
C THR A 70 -15.95 9.15 -5.94
N ARG A 71 -17.15 8.65 -6.24
CA ARG A 71 -18.17 9.47 -6.91
C ARG A 71 -18.78 10.49 -5.93
N PRO A 72 -19.07 11.72 -6.39
CA PRO A 72 -19.78 12.68 -5.56
C PRO A 72 -21.27 12.31 -5.41
N PRO A 73 -21.96 12.79 -4.36
CA PRO A 73 -23.33 12.40 -4.07
C PRO A 73 -24.35 12.94 -5.08
N ASN A 74 -24.00 13.94 -5.89
CA ASN A 74 -24.82 14.43 -6.99
C ASN A 74 -24.71 13.57 -8.27
N ASN A 75 -23.84 12.55 -8.28
CA ASN A 75 -23.71 11.58 -9.36
C ASN A 75 -23.43 10.17 -8.80
N PRO A 76 -24.38 9.60 -8.04
CA PRO A 76 -24.20 8.32 -7.40
C PRO A 76 -24.11 7.19 -8.44
N PRO A 77 -23.46 6.05 -8.10
CA PRO A 77 -23.51 4.86 -8.92
C PRO A 77 -24.93 4.28 -8.98
N THR A 78 -25.33 3.78 -10.14
CA THR A 78 -26.70 3.28 -10.37
C THR A 78 -26.89 1.82 -9.97
N GLN A 79 -25.82 1.04 -9.89
CA GLN A 79 -25.86 -0.38 -9.54
C GLN A 79 -24.63 -0.78 -8.73
N GLY A 80 -24.80 -1.84 -7.94
CA GLY A 80 -23.74 -2.49 -7.16
C GLY A 80 -23.88 -4.01 -7.20
N TYR A 81 -22.87 -4.71 -6.71
CA TYR A 81 -22.90 -6.16 -6.57
C TYR A 81 -23.49 -6.57 -5.21
N ASP A 82 -24.47 -7.47 -5.22
CA ASP A 82 -24.87 -8.15 -3.99
C ASP A 82 -23.79 -9.14 -3.52
N ARG A 83 -24.02 -9.75 -2.36
CA ARG A 83 -23.13 -10.78 -1.79
C ARG A 83 -22.85 -11.94 -2.75
N TRP A 84 -23.75 -12.22 -3.70
CA TRP A 84 -23.63 -13.30 -4.68
C TRP A 84 -22.98 -12.85 -5.98
N GLY A 85 -22.61 -11.57 -6.09
CA GLY A 85 -21.99 -11.00 -7.29
C GLY A 85 -23.00 -10.68 -8.39
N GLN A 86 -24.29 -10.60 -8.08
CA GLN A 86 -25.30 -10.16 -9.05
C GLN A 86 -25.45 -8.64 -8.99
N LEU A 87 -25.66 -8.00 -10.15
CA LEU A 87 -25.92 -6.57 -10.23
C LEU A 87 -27.32 -6.26 -9.72
N ARG A 88 -27.40 -5.29 -8.83
CA ARG A 88 -28.65 -4.77 -8.25
C ARG A 88 -28.66 -3.25 -8.35
N PRO A 89 -29.82 -2.62 -8.59
CA PRO A 89 -29.93 -1.17 -8.57
C PRO A 89 -29.65 -0.64 -7.16
N ILE A 90 -28.96 0.49 -7.08
CA ILE A 90 -28.75 1.25 -5.84
C ILE A 90 -29.76 2.40 -5.84
N ASP A 91 -30.44 2.62 -4.71
CA ASP A 91 -31.24 3.83 -4.53
C ASP A 91 -30.29 5.03 -4.35
N PRO A 92 -30.39 6.08 -5.18
CA PRO A 92 -29.59 7.29 -5.01
C PRO A 92 -29.69 7.93 -3.62
N ALA A 93 -30.81 7.74 -2.91
CA ALA A 93 -31.01 8.28 -1.56
C ALA A 93 -30.17 7.57 -0.48
N ASP A 94 -29.74 6.33 -0.73
CA ASP A 94 -28.93 5.53 0.20
C ASP A 94 -27.43 5.82 0.05
N TYR A 95 -27.01 6.58 -0.97
CA TYR A 95 -25.60 6.86 -1.25
C TYR A 95 -25.13 8.17 -0.62
N HIS A 96 -24.16 8.11 0.30
CA HIS A 96 -23.58 9.30 0.96
C HIS A 96 -22.10 9.54 0.64
N GLY A 97 -21.60 9.01 -0.49
CA GLY A 97 -20.23 9.22 -0.93
C GLY A 97 -19.90 10.69 -1.26
N PRO A 98 -18.64 11.01 -1.64
CA PRO A 98 -17.57 10.05 -1.89
C PRO A 98 -17.01 9.50 -0.58
N TYR A 99 -16.62 8.22 -0.60
CA TYR A 99 -15.97 7.55 0.53
C TYR A 99 -14.44 7.68 0.47
N LEU A 100 -13.90 8.12 -0.67
CA LEU A 100 -12.52 8.52 -0.89
C LEU A 100 -12.47 9.70 -1.86
N ASP A 101 -11.59 10.66 -1.58
CA ASP A 101 -11.39 11.82 -2.47
C ASP A 101 -10.81 11.40 -3.83
N GLN A 102 -9.89 10.45 -3.82
CA GLN A 102 -9.26 9.91 -5.02
C GLN A 102 -8.79 8.47 -4.77
N LEU A 103 -8.68 7.69 -5.84
CA LEU A 103 -8.14 6.34 -5.74
C LEU A 103 -6.62 6.38 -5.56
N PRO A 104 -6.09 5.88 -4.43
CA PRO A 104 -4.65 5.84 -4.23
C PRO A 104 -4.02 4.75 -5.11
N VAL A 105 -2.75 4.95 -5.45
CA VAL A 105 -1.94 3.96 -6.17
C VAL A 105 -1.08 3.14 -5.21
N CYS A 106 -0.72 1.93 -5.61
CA CYS A 106 0.17 1.09 -4.82
C CYS A 106 1.53 1.79 -4.62
N PRO A 107 2.00 2.02 -3.38
CA PRO A 107 3.25 2.74 -3.14
C PRO A 107 4.49 1.96 -3.61
N ILE A 108 4.39 0.65 -3.81
CA ILE A 108 5.47 -0.24 -4.27
C ILE A 108 5.53 -0.29 -5.79
N SER A 109 4.45 -0.71 -6.47
CA SER A 109 4.44 -0.90 -7.93
C SER A 109 3.97 0.31 -8.72
N LYS A 110 3.41 1.33 -8.07
CA LYS A 110 2.79 2.52 -8.70
C LYS A 110 1.62 2.20 -9.64
N GLN A 111 1.04 1.02 -9.50
CA GLN A 111 -0.12 0.56 -10.27
C GLN A 111 -1.42 0.68 -9.45
N PRO A 112 -2.59 0.74 -10.12
CA PRO A 112 -3.88 0.71 -9.44
C PRO A 112 -4.09 -0.63 -8.73
N PHE A 113 -4.82 -0.60 -7.62
CA PHE A 113 -5.11 -1.82 -6.89
C PHE A 113 -6.02 -2.77 -7.65
N GLN A 114 -5.86 -4.07 -7.39
CA GLN A 114 -6.70 -5.08 -8.02
C GLN A 114 -7.96 -5.29 -7.20
N TYR A 115 -9.11 -5.00 -7.79
CA TYR A 115 -10.41 -5.30 -7.22
C TYR A 115 -10.87 -6.69 -7.67
N TYR A 116 -11.31 -7.52 -6.73
CA TYR A 116 -11.69 -8.90 -7.02
C TYR A 116 -12.74 -9.41 -6.03
N ARG A 117 -13.49 -10.43 -6.45
CA ARG A 117 -14.33 -11.21 -5.55
C ARG A 117 -13.49 -12.31 -4.93
N ASP A 118 -13.39 -12.31 -3.61
CA ASP A 118 -12.69 -13.34 -2.86
C ASP A 118 -13.39 -14.69 -3.05
N PRO A 119 -12.71 -15.71 -3.59
CA PRO A 119 -13.32 -17.02 -3.81
C PRO A 119 -13.64 -17.76 -2.50
N ALA A 120 -12.97 -17.43 -1.39
CA ALA A 120 -13.20 -18.08 -0.10
C ALA A 120 -14.42 -17.52 0.63
N THR A 121 -14.57 -16.19 0.62
CA THR A 121 -15.63 -15.50 1.37
C THR A 121 -16.80 -15.03 0.51
N GLY A 122 -16.60 -14.93 -0.81
CA GLY A 122 -17.54 -14.32 -1.75
C GLY A 122 -17.65 -12.80 -1.63
N ALA A 123 -16.93 -12.17 -0.69
CA ALA A 123 -16.88 -10.74 -0.51
C ALA A 123 -16.00 -10.07 -1.58
N TRP A 124 -16.36 -8.85 -1.97
CA TRP A 124 -15.49 -8.07 -2.83
C TRP A 124 -14.41 -7.38 -2.00
N ASN A 125 -13.17 -7.47 -2.47
CA ASN A 125 -12.00 -6.96 -1.77
C ASN A 125 -10.99 -6.41 -2.77
N VAL A 126 -9.99 -5.73 -2.24
CA VAL A 126 -8.87 -5.14 -2.96
C VAL A 126 -7.58 -5.82 -2.54
N ARG A 127 -6.62 -5.98 -3.46
CA ARG A 127 -5.28 -6.50 -3.16
C ARG A 127 -4.18 -5.73 -3.87
N SER A 128 -2.95 -5.89 -3.37
CA SER A 128 -1.79 -5.26 -4.00
C SER A 128 -1.52 -5.82 -5.41
N PRO A 129 -1.26 -4.96 -6.41
CA PRO A 129 -0.77 -5.36 -7.72
C PRO A 129 0.75 -5.63 -7.73
N ALA A 130 1.46 -5.37 -6.62
CA ALA A 130 2.91 -5.44 -6.60
C ALA A 130 3.42 -6.88 -6.77
N PRO A 131 4.45 -7.11 -7.62
CA PRO A 131 5.08 -8.41 -7.73
C PRO A 131 6.01 -8.66 -6.54
N GLY A 132 6.33 -9.93 -6.30
CA GLY A 132 7.33 -10.34 -5.30
C GLY A 132 6.78 -10.54 -3.89
N ARG A 133 7.71 -10.59 -2.94
CA ARG A 133 7.46 -10.87 -1.52
C ARG A 133 7.86 -9.68 -0.67
N ALA A 134 7.16 -9.54 0.45
CA ALA A 134 7.51 -8.63 1.52
C ALA A 134 8.67 -9.16 2.36
N GLN A 135 9.17 -8.32 3.27
CA GLN A 135 10.25 -8.69 4.19
C GLN A 135 9.91 -9.87 5.11
N ASP A 136 8.62 -10.09 5.39
CA ASP A 136 8.14 -11.25 6.16
C ASP A 136 7.97 -12.54 5.32
N GLY A 137 8.32 -12.49 4.03
CA GLY A 137 8.24 -13.60 3.10
C GLY A 137 6.85 -13.81 2.48
N SER A 138 5.82 -13.09 2.91
CA SER A 138 4.49 -13.18 2.31
C SER A 138 4.44 -12.50 0.94
N LEU A 139 3.57 -12.97 0.05
CA LEU A 139 3.40 -12.37 -1.28
C LEU A 139 2.54 -11.11 -1.18
N TYR A 140 2.96 -10.03 -1.83
CA TYR A 140 2.16 -8.78 -1.86
C TYR A 140 0.76 -8.99 -2.45
N ARG A 141 0.61 -9.88 -3.43
CA ARG A 141 -0.69 -10.28 -3.99
C ARG A 141 -1.69 -10.80 -2.94
N ASN A 142 -1.19 -11.31 -1.82
CA ASN A 142 -2.03 -11.84 -0.74
C ASN A 142 -2.40 -10.77 0.28
N TRP A 143 -1.91 -9.53 0.11
CA TRP A 143 -2.15 -8.41 1.00
C TRP A 143 -3.33 -7.57 0.59
#